data_AF-A0A6A5TVW7-F1
#
_entry.id   AF-A0A6A5TVW7-F1
#
_cell.length_a   1.000
_cell.length_b   1.000
_cell.length_c   1.000
_cell.angle_alpha   90.00
_cell.angle_beta   90.00
_cell.angle_gamma   90.00
#
_symmetry.space_group_name_H-M   'P 1'
#
loop_
_entity.id
_entity.type
_entity.pdbx_description
1 polymer ?
#
loop_
_entity_poly.entity_id
_entity_poly.type
_entity_poly.pdbx_seq_one_letter_code
_entity_poly.pdbx_strand_id
1 'polypeptide(L)'
;MLLFIYISLSLNDTISVTALARQRKKRRLRCAVHIINLCAHAFLMGKDAEKIAREMDTALREGDIKRVGELWRKRGALGKLHNIVKYIRGSPQRCEFFGKQVCGGELAAFDGLEVSLL
;
A
#
# COMPACT_ATOMS: atom_id res chain seq x y z
N MET A 1 6.25 0.64 5.53
CA MET A 1 6.65 -0.71 5.05
C MET A 1 6.43 -1.78 6.12
N LEU A 2 7.00 -1.63 7.32
CA LEU A 2 6.80 -2.60 8.42
C LEU A 2 5.44 -2.47 9.14
N LEU A 3 4.85 -1.26 9.16
CA LEU A 3 3.60 -1.00 9.89
C LEU A 3 2.37 -1.74 9.29
N PHE A 4 2.27 -1.81 7.96
CA PHE A 4 1.15 -2.49 7.28
C PHE A 4 1.23 -4.01 7.46
N ILE A 5 2.44 -4.57 7.43
CA ILE A 5 2.71 -5.99 7.65
C ILE A 5 2.50 -6.36 9.13
N TYR A 6 2.99 -5.53 10.05
CA TYR A 6 2.79 -5.71 11.49
C TYR A 6 1.31 -5.65 11.88
N ILE A 7 0.53 -4.74 11.29
CA ILE A 7 -0.92 -4.67 11.51
C ILE A 7 -1.61 -5.93 10.97
N SER A 8 -1.28 -6.41 9.77
CA SER A 8 -1.88 -7.62 9.20
C SER A 8 -1.54 -8.91 9.96
N LEU A 9 -0.31 -9.05 10.46
CA LEU A 9 0.10 -10.18 11.33
C LEU A 9 -0.46 -10.06 12.75
N SER A 10 -0.43 -8.87 13.35
CA SER A 10 -0.93 -8.63 14.72
C SER A 10 -2.45 -8.81 14.83
N LEU A 11 -3.22 -8.49 13.79
CA LEU A 11 -4.67 -8.72 13.76
C LEU A 11 -5.08 -10.20 13.64
N ASN A 12 -4.18 -11.05 13.15
CA ASN A 12 -4.45 -12.47 12.96
C ASN A 12 -4.15 -13.29 14.24
N ASP A 13 -3.08 -12.97 14.98
CA ASP A 13 -2.56 -13.87 16.02
C ASP A 13 -2.91 -13.53 17.47
N THR A 14 -3.57 -12.42 17.77
CA THR A 14 -4.01 -12.15 19.16
C THR A 14 -5.53 -12.11 19.26
N ILE A 15 -6.13 -13.20 19.75
CA ILE A 15 -6.70 -13.26 21.10
C ILE A 15 -7.45 -14.58 21.24
N SER A 16 -6.80 -15.52 21.92
CA SER A 16 -7.42 -16.67 22.56
C SER A 16 -8.22 -16.20 23.79
N VAL A 17 -9.44 -16.75 23.90
CA VAL A 17 -10.26 -16.98 25.10
C VAL A 17 -10.46 -15.82 26.11
N THR A 18 -11.68 -15.23 26.14
CA THR A 18 -12.50 -14.81 27.32
C THR A 18 -13.58 -13.75 26.98
N ALA A 19 -14.78 -13.94 27.55
CA ALA A 19 -15.99 -13.06 27.62
C ALA A 19 -16.86 -12.83 26.35
N LEU A 20 -18.00 -13.53 26.26
CA LEU A 20 -18.91 -13.60 25.10
C LEU A 20 -19.48 -12.26 24.57
N ALA A 21 -19.78 -11.27 25.41
CA ALA A 21 -20.34 -9.99 24.95
C ALA A 21 -19.26 -9.06 24.34
N ARG A 22 -18.09 -9.00 24.97
CA ARG A 22 -16.90 -8.28 24.46
C ARG A 22 -16.40 -8.92 23.17
N GLN A 23 -16.57 -10.23 23.04
CA GLN A 23 -16.26 -10.97 21.81
C GLN A 23 -17.14 -10.63 20.62
N ARG A 24 -18.42 -10.24 20.77
CA ARG A 24 -19.26 -9.82 19.61
C ARG A 24 -18.76 -8.52 18.99
N LYS A 25 -18.50 -7.50 19.82
CA LYS A 25 -17.91 -6.23 19.37
C LYS A 25 -16.52 -6.45 18.77
N LYS A 26 -15.70 -7.29 19.41
CA LYS A 26 -14.37 -7.67 18.91
C LYS A 26 -14.38 -8.45 17.60
N ARG A 27 -15.33 -9.38 17.43
CA ARG A 27 -15.54 -10.11 16.17
C ARG A 27 -15.96 -9.16 15.05
N ARG A 28 -16.89 -8.23 15.32
CA ARG A 28 -17.29 -7.20 14.35
C ARG A 28 -16.13 -6.30 13.93
N LEU A 29 -15.31 -5.85 14.89
CA LEU A 29 -14.11 -5.06 14.59
C LEU A 29 -13.13 -5.86 13.75
N ARG A 30 -12.90 -7.15 14.06
CA ARG A 30 -12.04 -8.01 13.24
C ARG A 30 -12.58 -8.19 11.82
N CYS A 31 -13.88 -8.42 11.65
CA CYS A 31 -14.49 -8.54 10.32
C CYS A 31 -14.39 -7.24 9.53
N ALA A 32 -14.68 -6.10 10.16
CA ALA A 32 -14.59 -4.80 9.49
C ALA A 32 -13.15 -4.47 9.06
N VAL A 33 -12.17 -4.68 9.95
CA VAL A 33 -10.75 -4.49 9.62
C VAL A 33 -10.29 -5.48 8.55
N HIS A 34 -10.76 -6.72 8.61
CA HIS A 34 -10.45 -7.71 7.58
C HIS A 34 -11.01 -7.32 6.20
N ILE A 35 -12.25 -6.83 6.13
CA ILE A 35 -12.85 -6.32 4.88
C ILE A 35 -12.05 -5.12 4.36
N ILE A 36 -11.69 -4.18 5.23
CA ILE A 36 -10.85 -3.03 4.84
C ILE A 36 -9.49 -3.51 4.32
N ASN A 37 -8.89 -4.52 4.95
CA ASN A 37 -7.64 -5.10 4.50
C ASN A 37 -7.79 -5.75 3.11
N LEU A 38 -8.86 -6.51 2.88
CA LEU A 38 -9.15 -7.10 1.57
C LEU A 38 -9.35 -6.02 0.49
N CYS A 39 -10.11 -4.97 0.80
CA CYS A 39 -10.31 -3.83 -0.11
C CYS A 39 -8.99 -3.12 -0.42
N ALA A 40 -8.15 -2.87 0.59
CA ALA A 40 -6.85 -2.24 0.41
C ALA A 40 -5.92 -3.12 -0.45
N HIS A 41 -5.89 -4.43 -0.20
CA HIS A 41 -5.13 -5.38 -1.01
C HIS A 41 -5.60 -5.37 -2.48
N ALA A 42 -6.91 -5.44 -2.71
CA ALA A 42 -7.48 -5.39 -4.06
C ALA A 42 -7.17 -4.06 -4.77
N PHE A 43 -7.25 -2.94 -4.06
CA PHE A 43 -6.95 -1.62 -4.61
C PHE A 43 -5.47 -1.44 -4.94
N LEU A 44 -4.59 -1.81 -4.00
CA LEU A 44 -3.15 -1.57 -4.13
C LEU A 44 -2.47 -2.54 -5.11
N MET A 45 -2.87 -3.83 -5.12
CA MET A 45 -2.26 -4.88 -5.92
C MET A 45 -3.01 -5.17 -7.23
N GLY A 46 -4.29 -4.80 -7.34
CA GLY A 46 -5.13 -5.04 -8.51
C GLY A 46 -5.61 -6.50 -8.62
N LYS A 47 -5.78 -6.99 -9.86
CA LYS A 47 -6.17 -8.38 -10.12
C LYS A 47 -5.13 -9.35 -9.55
N ASP A 48 -5.59 -10.43 -8.94
CA ASP A 48 -4.77 -11.46 -8.27
C ASP A 48 -4.06 -11.00 -6.98
N ALA A 49 -4.59 -9.98 -6.29
CA ALA A 49 -4.04 -9.43 -5.04
C ALA A 49 -3.69 -10.50 -3.99
N GLU A 50 -4.53 -11.53 -3.82
CA GLU A 50 -4.26 -12.62 -2.89
C GLU A 50 -3.02 -13.44 -3.26
N LYS A 51 -2.84 -13.75 -4.55
CA LYS A 51 -1.68 -14.53 -5.01
C LYS A 51 -0.39 -13.75 -4.76
N ILE A 52 -0.41 -12.45 -5.05
CA ILE A 52 0.72 -11.54 -4.84
C ILE A 52 1.03 -11.41 -3.35
N ALA A 53 0.00 -11.25 -2.51
CA ALA A 53 0.19 -11.20 -1.06
C ALA A 53 0.85 -12.48 -0.53
N ARG A 54 0.47 -13.66 -1.03
CA ARG A 54 1.13 -14.93 -0.69
C ARG A 54 2.58 -14.98 -1.15
N GLU A 55 2.85 -14.64 -2.41
CA GLU A 55 4.23 -14.61 -2.95
C GLU A 55 5.14 -13.63 -2.19
N MET A 56 4.58 -12.50 -1.75
CA MET A 56 5.30 -11.54 -0.92
C MET A 56 5.52 -12.01 0.51
N ASP A 57 4.55 -12.68 1.13
CA ASP A 57 4.74 -13.28 2.47
C ASP A 57 5.82 -14.35 2.44
N THR A 58 5.85 -15.18 1.39
CA THR A 58 6.92 -16.16 1.16
C THR A 58 8.27 -15.46 1.00
N ALA A 59 8.39 -14.47 0.11
CA ALA A 59 9.65 -13.74 -0.09
C ALA A 59 10.12 -13.01 1.19
N LEU A 60 9.18 -12.52 2.01
CA LEU A 60 9.50 -11.88 3.29
C LEU A 60 10.02 -12.90 4.31
N ARG A 61 9.40 -14.08 4.41
CA ARG A 61 9.87 -15.18 5.27
C ARG A 61 11.25 -15.67 4.87
N GLU A 62 11.55 -15.65 3.58
CA GLU A 62 12.87 -15.97 3.01
C GLU A 62 13.90 -14.83 3.22
N GLY A 63 13.48 -13.66 3.72
CA GLY A 63 14.35 -12.49 3.89
C GLY A 63 14.72 -11.78 2.57
N ASP A 64 14.10 -12.15 1.45
CA ASP A 64 14.37 -11.59 0.12
C ASP A 64 13.59 -10.27 -0.09
N ILE A 65 14.09 -9.22 0.55
CA ILE A 65 13.51 -7.87 0.44
C ILE A 65 13.54 -7.34 -0.99
N LYS A 66 14.50 -7.77 -1.82
CA LYS A 66 14.57 -7.36 -3.23
C LYS A 66 13.38 -7.90 -4.00
N ARG A 67 13.07 -9.19 -3.84
CA ARG A 67 11.92 -9.84 -4.46
C ARG A 67 10.59 -9.26 -3.98
N VAL A 68 10.47 -8.93 -2.69
CA VAL A 68 9.32 -8.18 -2.15
C VAL A 68 9.14 -6.85 -2.90
N GLY A 69 10.22 -6.06 -3.04
CA GLY A 69 10.19 -4.79 -3.76
C GLY A 69 9.88 -4.92 -5.26
N GLU A 70 10.26 -6.01 -5.91
CA GLU A 70 9.89 -6.29 -7.30
C GLU A 70 8.41 -6.66 -7.45
N LEU A 71 7.87 -7.49 -6.55
CA LEU A 71 6.47 -7.89 -6.56
C LEU A 71 5.56 -6.66 -6.38
N TRP A 72 5.93 -5.75 -5.49
CA TRP A 72 5.24 -4.46 -5.31
C TRP A 72 5.28 -3.55 -6.55
N ARG A 73 6.41 -3.53 -7.28
CA ARG A 73 6.58 -2.64 -8.45
C ARG A 73 5.89 -3.17 -9.71
N LYS A 74 5.78 -4.49 -9.86
CA LYS A 74 5.28 -5.11 -11.09
C LYS A 74 3.76 -4.96 -11.27
N ARG A 75 2.97 -4.71 -10.21
CA ARG A 75 1.50 -4.83 -10.28
C ARG A 75 0.76 -3.79 -9.41
N GLY A 76 -0.51 -3.57 -9.75
CA GLY A 76 -1.44 -2.74 -8.99
C GLY A 76 -1.28 -1.23 -9.16
N ALA A 77 -2.04 -0.47 -8.35
CA ALA A 77 -2.04 1.00 -8.40
C ALA A 77 -0.68 1.58 -7.98
N LEU A 78 -0.03 0.97 -6.99
CA LEU A 78 1.30 1.40 -6.51
C LEU A 78 2.40 1.14 -7.54
N GLY A 79 2.41 -0.03 -8.19
CA GLY A 79 3.37 -0.31 -9.26
C GLY A 79 3.23 0.67 -10.43
N LYS A 80 1.99 0.98 -10.83
CA LYS A 80 1.72 2.00 -11.85
C LYS A 80 2.21 3.38 -11.43
N LEU A 81 1.91 3.81 -10.20
CA LEU A 81 2.38 5.08 -9.65
C LEU A 81 3.91 5.16 -9.65
N HIS A 82 4.59 4.09 -9.21
CA HIS A 82 6.05 4.01 -9.26
C HIS A 82 6.59 4.18 -10.67
N ASN A 83 6.00 3.51 -11.66
CA ASN A 83 6.41 3.63 -13.06
C ASN A 83 6.21 5.05 -13.59
N ILE A 84 5.11 5.72 -13.23
CA ILE A 84 4.84 7.12 -13.58
C ILE A 84 5.89 8.04 -12.97
N VAL A 85 6.14 7.91 -11.66
CA VAL A 85 7.16 8.72 -10.96
C VAL A 85 8.54 8.50 -11.57
N LYS A 86 8.91 7.24 -11.84
CA LYS A 86 10.18 6.88 -12.47
C LYS A 86 10.28 7.47 -13.88
N TYR A 87 9.19 7.45 -14.65
CA TYR A 87 9.14 8.04 -15.98
C TYR A 87 9.38 9.55 -15.90
N ILE A 88 8.58 10.27 -15.09
CA ILE A 88 8.70 11.73 -14.90
C ILE A 88 10.12 12.10 -14.49
N ARG A 89 10.67 11.43 -13.47
CA ARG A 89 12.01 11.71 -12.92
C ARG A 89 13.17 11.27 -13.81
N GLY A 90 12.92 10.47 -14.85
CA GLY A 90 13.97 9.94 -15.71
C GLY A 90 14.57 10.96 -16.69
N SER A 91 14.07 12.19 -16.78
CA SER A 91 14.64 13.24 -17.63
C SER A 91 14.29 14.63 -17.06
N PRO A 92 15.23 15.59 -17.08
CA PRO A 92 14.98 16.97 -16.63
C PRO A 92 13.81 17.62 -17.36
N GLN A 93 13.69 17.39 -18.67
CA GLN A 93 12.59 17.92 -19.49
C GLN A 93 11.22 17.42 -19.01
N ARG A 94 11.12 16.16 -18.58
CA ARG A 94 9.87 15.58 -18.07
C ARG A 94 9.54 16.09 -16.66
N CYS A 95 10.55 16.32 -15.83
CA CYS A 95 10.37 16.98 -14.55
C CYS A 95 9.84 18.41 -14.72
N GLU A 96 10.45 19.20 -15.60
CA GLU A 96 10.01 20.58 -15.88
C GLU A 96 8.61 20.62 -16.47
N PHE A 97 8.28 19.70 -17.38
CA PHE A 97 6.94 19.59 -17.93
C PHE A 97 5.90 19.29 -16.84
N PHE A 98 6.22 18.36 -15.94
CA PHE A 98 5.35 18.03 -14.81
C PHE A 98 5.22 19.19 -13.82
N GLY A 99 6.30 19.90 -13.51
CA GLY A 99 6.30 21.04 -12.59
C GLY A 99 5.50 22.26 -13.09
N LYS A 100 5.22 22.33 -14.40
CA LYS A 100 4.33 23.35 -15.00
C LYS A 100 2.85 22.99 -14.90
N GLN A 101 2.51 21.76 -14.52
CA GLN A 101 1.12 21.33 -14.38
C GLN A 101 0.53 21.88 -13.07
N VAL A 102 -0.68 22.43 -13.16
CA VAL A 102 -1.43 23.02 -12.04
C VAL A 102 -2.70 22.17 -11.86
N CYS A 103 -2.93 21.67 -10.66
CA CYS A 103 -4.16 20.97 -10.28
C CYS A 103 -5.35 21.94 -10.23
N GLY A 104 -5.17 23.10 -9.58
CA GLY A 104 -6.22 24.10 -9.39
C GLY A 104 -7.40 23.63 -8.53
N GLY A 105 -8.44 24.46 -8.44
CA GLY A 105 -9.68 24.16 -7.70
C GLY A 105 -9.44 23.88 -6.20
N GLU A 106 -10.11 22.86 -5.66
CA GLU A 106 -9.95 22.43 -4.25
C GLU A 106 -8.56 21.87 -3.93
N LEU A 107 -7.78 21.54 -4.97
CA LEU A 107 -6.43 20.98 -4.84
C LEU A 107 -5.34 22.02 -5.15
N ALA A 108 -5.70 23.30 -5.27
CA ALA A 108 -4.73 24.37 -5.51
C ALA A 108 -3.66 24.47 -4.41
N ALA A 109 -3.94 23.98 -3.21
CA ALA A 109 -2.98 23.90 -2.11
C ALA A 109 -1.78 22.98 -2.41
N PHE A 110 -1.86 22.12 -3.42
CA PHE A 110 -0.76 21.25 -3.85
C PHE A 110 0.05 21.82 -5.02
N ASP A 111 -0.37 22.95 -5.60
CA ASP A 111 0.33 23.60 -6.70
C ASP A 111 1.60 24.28 -6.19
N GLY A 112 2.74 24.06 -6.86
CA GLY A 112 4.03 24.68 -6.50
C GLY A 112 4.69 24.14 -5.23
N LEU A 113 4.20 23.03 -4.67
CA LEU A 113 4.82 22.39 -3.50
C LEU A 113 6.13 21.71 -3.90
N GLU A 114 7.26 22.25 -3.45
CA GLU A 114 8.55 21.58 -3.57
C GLU A 114 8.61 20.44 -2.55
N VAL A 115 8.48 19.21 -3.04
CA VAL A 115 8.75 18.02 -2.22
C VAL A 115 10.26 17.98 -1.98
N SER A 116 10.68 18.31 -0.76
CA SER A 116 12.08 18.28 -0.34
C SER A 116 12.69 16.93 -0.72
N LEU A 117 13.72 16.96 -1.56
CA LEU A 117 14.43 15.76 -2.03
C LEU A 117 15.13 15.09 -0.83
N LEU A 118 14.51 14.05 -0.28
CA LEU A 118 15.18 13.03 0.55
C LEU A 118 15.91 12.02 -0.34
#